data_AF-A0A7U2NE48-F1
#
_entry.id   AF-A0A7U2NE48-F1
#
_cell.length_a   1.000
_cell.length_b   1.000
_cell.length_c   1.000
_cell.angle_alpha   90.00
_cell.angle_beta   90.00
_cell.angle_gamma   90.00
#
_symmetry.space_group_name_H-M   'P 1'
#
loop_
_entity.id
_entity.type
_entity.pdbx_description
1 polymer ?
#
loop_
_entity_poly.entity_id
_entity_poly.type
_entity_poly.pdbx_seq_one_letter_code
_entity_poly.pdbx_strand_id
1 'polypeptide(L)'
;MKLELKHLAPYLPYKLNVQWLRTEDNSFQISEFNFCDAYWLFNRSNLKPVLRPLSNFGDSDDTRKVHEFIGLGKWCEAYDDYFNAWFDDLANVDKLILQAPQEMFNYFLANHFDVFGLIKNDLAISIHDVVQAEA
;
A
#
# COMPACT_ATOMS: atom_id res chain seq x y z
N MET A 1 11.11 -14.45 5.43
CA MET A 1 10.46 -13.79 6.59
C MET A 1 9.01 -14.22 6.61
N LYS A 2 8.44 -14.57 7.77
CA LYS A 2 7.00 -14.87 7.87
C LYS A 2 6.25 -13.54 7.97
N LEU A 3 5.42 -13.22 6.97
CA LEU A 3 4.63 -12.00 6.99
C LEU A 3 3.47 -12.15 7.98
N GLU A 4 3.25 -11.08 8.73
CA GLU A 4 2.28 -10.95 9.83
C GLU A 4 1.59 -9.59 9.74
N LEU A 5 0.40 -9.46 10.33
CA LEU A 5 -0.40 -8.22 10.31
C LEU A 5 0.33 -7.01 10.92
N LYS A 6 1.35 -7.20 11.77
CA LYS A 6 2.19 -6.11 12.28
C LYS A 6 2.93 -5.33 11.18
N HIS A 7 3.11 -5.89 9.99
CA HIS A 7 3.65 -5.17 8.84
C HIS A 7 2.67 -4.15 8.25
N LEU A 8 1.45 -4.05 8.79
CA LEU A 8 0.52 -2.94 8.54
C LEU A 8 0.87 -1.68 9.34
N ALA A 9 1.65 -1.80 10.42
CA ALA A 9 1.98 -0.67 11.29
C ALA A 9 2.53 0.56 10.54
N PRO A 10 3.40 0.42 9.52
CA PRO A 10 3.91 1.57 8.75
C PRO A 10 2.84 2.34 7.97
N TYR A 11 1.69 1.73 7.67
CA TYR A 11 0.60 2.38 6.94
C TYR A 11 -0.34 3.19 7.84
N LEU A 12 -0.34 2.92 9.15
CA LEU A 12 -1.30 3.51 10.10
C LEU A 12 -1.29 5.05 10.12
N PRO A 13 -0.13 5.74 10.03
CA PRO A 13 -0.12 7.21 9.96
C PRO A 13 -0.84 7.79 8.73
N TYR A 14 -1.08 6.97 7.71
CA TYR A 14 -1.56 7.40 6.40
C TYR A 14 -3.03 7.05 6.14
N LYS A 15 -3.85 6.87 7.19
CA LYS A 15 -5.31 6.66 7.05
C LYS A 15 -5.66 5.49 6.12
N LEU A 16 -5.06 4.34 6.40
CA LEU A 16 -5.26 3.11 5.63
C LEU A 16 -6.74 2.75 5.56
N ASN A 17 -7.26 2.42 4.38
CA ASN A 17 -8.63 1.91 4.25
C ASN A 17 -8.66 0.40 4.47
N VAL A 18 -9.77 -0.10 5.02
CA VAL A 18 -10.03 -1.52 5.19
C VAL A 18 -11.40 -1.88 4.65
N GLN A 19 -11.51 -3.07 4.08
CA GLN A 19 -12.77 -3.69 3.73
C GLN A 19 -13.12 -4.72 4.79
N TRP A 20 -14.37 -4.74 5.23
CA TRP A 20 -14.87 -5.78 6.13
C TRP A 20 -16.22 -6.35 5.70
N LEU A 21 -16.44 -7.62 6.01
CA LEU A 21 -17.70 -8.33 5.79
C LEU A 21 -18.63 -8.12 6.98
N ARG A 22 -19.77 -7.48 6.73
CA ARG A 22 -20.84 -7.31 7.71
C ARG A 22 -21.61 -8.62 7.84
N THR A 23 -21.59 -9.20 9.03
CA THR A 23 -22.20 -10.52 9.29
C THR A 23 -23.73 -10.51 9.31
N GLU A 24 -24.34 -9.33 9.43
CA GLU A 24 -25.80 -9.18 9.52
C GLU A 24 -26.48 -9.41 8.17
N ASP A 25 -25.84 -8.96 7.08
CA ASP A 25 -26.39 -8.94 5.73
C ASP A 25 -25.43 -9.52 4.67
N ASN A 26 -24.27 -10.04 5.08
CA ASN A 26 -23.19 -10.50 4.20
C ASN A 26 -22.74 -9.44 3.17
N SER A 27 -22.90 -8.16 3.50
CA SER A 27 -22.43 -7.06 2.66
C SER A 27 -20.99 -6.66 3.00
N PHE A 28 -20.28 -6.09 2.02
CA PHE A 28 -18.96 -5.51 2.25
C PHE A 28 -19.06 -4.01 2.49
N GLN A 29 -18.30 -3.51 3.45
CA GLN A 29 -18.15 -2.09 3.72
C GLN A 29 -16.68 -1.69 3.73
N ILE A 30 -16.41 -0.43 3.37
CA ILE A 30 -15.08 0.17 3.39
C ILE A 30 -15.09 1.31 4.40
N SER A 31 -14.10 1.34 5.27
CA SER A 31 -13.90 2.44 6.21
C SER A 31 -12.41 2.75 6.38
N GLU A 32 -12.11 3.95 6.87
CA GLU A 32 -10.77 4.30 7.33
C GLU A 32 -10.45 3.46 8.59
N PHE A 33 -9.27 2.86 8.61
CA PHE A 33 -8.78 2.05 9.71
C PHE A 33 -8.65 2.91 10.96
N ASN A 34 -9.36 2.50 12.00
CA ASN A 34 -9.27 3.11 13.31
C ASN A 34 -8.73 2.12 14.36
N PHE A 35 -8.50 2.60 15.57
CA PHE A 35 -7.94 1.78 16.64
C PHE A 35 -8.85 0.59 17.05
N CYS A 36 -10.18 0.74 16.95
CA CYS A 36 -11.10 -0.36 17.19
C CYS A 36 -10.98 -1.45 16.11
N ASP A 37 -10.72 -1.06 14.86
CA ASP A 37 -10.50 -1.99 13.76
C ASP A 37 -9.25 -2.83 13.97
N ALA A 38 -8.21 -2.29 14.63
CA ALA A 38 -7.03 -3.06 14.98
C ALA A 38 -7.38 -4.30 15.81
N TYR A 39 -8.21 -4.12 16.85
CA TYR A 39 -8.66 -5.24 17.69
C TYR A 39 -9.42 -6.30 16.89
N TRP A 40 -10.24 -5.89 15.91
CA TRP A 40 -10.99 -6.81 15.05
C TRP A 40 -10.11 -7.48 14.00
N LEU A 41 -9.17 -6.75 13.39
CA LEU A 41 -8.24 -7.23 12.37
C LEU A 41 -7.29 -8.30 12.94
N PHE A 42 -6.91 -8.19 14.22
CA PHE A 42 -6.09 -9.22 14.89
C PHE A 42 -6.90 -10.44 15.39
N ASN A 43 -8.22 -10.32 15.57
CA ASN A 43 -9.06 -11.36 16.18
C ASN A 43 -10.13 -11.98 15.26
N ARG A 44 -10.41 -11.38 14.10
CA ARG A 44 -11.41 -11.85 13.13
C ARG A 44 -10.87 -11.80 11.71
N SER A 45 -11.14 -12.86 10.96
CA SER A 45 -10.74 -13.07 9.56
C SER A 45 -11.48 -12.22 8.52
N ASN A 46 -12.41 -11.36 8.95
CA ASN A 46 -13.38 -10.73 8.06
C ASN A 46 -13.01 -9.30 7.66
N LEU A 47 -11.80 -8.85 7.99
CA LEU A 47 -11.33 -7.50 7.72
C LEU A 47 -9.99 -7.57 6.98
N LYS A 48 -9.93 -6.99 5.79
CA LYS A 48 -8.72 -6.93 4.95
C LYS A 48 -8.36 -5.47 4.64
N PRO A 49 -7.12 -5.04 4.90
CA PRO A 49 -6.59 -3.78 4.40
C PRO A 49 -6.69 -3.68 2.89
N VAL A 50 -7.08 -2.52 2.40
CA VAL A 50 -7.14 -2.22 0.97
C VAL A 50 -5.83 -1.57 0.56
N LEU A 51 -5.07 -2.22 -0.31
CA LEU A 51 -3.76 -1.75 -0.78
C LEU A 51 -3.73 -1.72 -2.31
N ARG A 52 -2.85 -0.88 -2.86
CA ARG A 52 -2.55 -0.80 -4.29
C ARG A 52 -1.43 -1.79 -4.62
N PRO A 53 -1.60 -2.69 -5.61
CA PRO A 53 -0.49 -3.50 -6.09
C PRO A 53 0.70 -2.63 -6.52
N LEU A 54 1.94 -3.07 -6.30
CA LEU A 54 3.12 -2.32 -6.78
C LEU A 54 3.13 -2.14 -8.30
N SER A 55 2.50 -3.06 -9.04
CA SER A 55 2.32 -2.94 -10.50
C SER A 55 1.48 -1.73 -10.93
N ASN A 56 0.77 -1.08 -10.00
CA ASN A 56 0.09 0.19 -10.27
C ASN A 56 1.03 1.40 -10.30
N PHE A 57 2.29 1.23 -9.91
CA PHE A 57 3.31 2.27 -9.98
C PHE A 57 4.22 2.01 -11.17
N GLY A 58 4.25 2.92 -12.15
CA GLY A 58 4.93 2.58 -13.40
C GLY A 58 4.83 3.58 -14.53
N ASP A 59 4.06 4.66 -14.37
CA ASP A 59 3.91 5.66 -15.43
C ASP A 59 4.63 6.98 -15.12
N SER A 60 4.71 7.85 -16.13
CA SER A 60 5.37 9.16 -15.99
C SER A 60 4.63 10.11 -15.04
N ASP A 61 3.34 9.86 -14.77
CA ASP A 61 2.56 10.65 -13.82
C ASP A 61 2.93 10.30 -12.37
N ASP A 62 3.31 9.05 -12.10
CA ASP A 62 3.78 8.63 -10.78
C ASP A 62 5.09 9.29 -10.37
N THR A 63 6.07 9.43 -11.28
CA THR A 63 7.32 10.16 -10.99
C THR A 63 7.02 11.61 -10.59
N ARG A 64 6.08 12.26 -11.28
CA ARG A 64 5.63 13.62 -10.95
C ARG A 64 5.00 13.68 -9.56
N LYS A 65 4.10 12.76 -9.22
CA LYS A 65 3.45 12.71 -7.88
C LYS A 65 4.46 12.50 -6.76
N VAL A 66 5.46 11.65 -6.99
CA VAL A 66 6.54 11.44 -6.02
C VAL A 66 7.34 12.72 -5.83
N HIS A 67 7.73 13.38 -6.91
CA HIS A 67 8.46 14.64 -6.85
C HIS A 67 7.68 15.71 -6.07
N GLU A 68 6.36 15.79 -6.29
CA GLU A 68 5.46 16.66 -5.51
C GLU A 68 5.40 16.28 -4.03
N PHE A 69 5.36 14.98 -3.71
CA PHE A 69 5.33 14.49 -2.33
C PHE A 69 6.63 14.78 -1.56
N ILE A 70 7.79 14.57 -2.20
CA ILE A 70 9.11 14.85 -1.61
C ILE A 70 9.28 16.36 -1.41
N GLY A 71 8.75 17.15 -2.35
CA GLY A 71 8.74 18.60 -2.32
C GLY A 71 9.93 19.22 -3.05
N LEU A 72 9.66 20.38 -3.64
CA LEU A 72 10.63 21.15 -4.42
C LEU A 72 11.88 21.47 -3.58
N GLY A 73 13.06 21.14 -4.12
CA GLY A 73 14.36 21.42 -3.50
C GLY A 73 14.91 20.33 -2.57
N LYS A 74 14.14 19.26 -2.33
CA LYS A 74 14.65 18.05 -1.64
C LYS A 74 15.06 16.94 -2.60
N TRP A 75 14.65 17.03 -3.86
CA TRP A 75 15.04 16.07 -4.88
C TRP A 75 16.54 16.13 -5.16
N CYS A 76 17.18 14.97 -5.26
CA CYS A 76 18.59 14.81 -5.57
C CYS A 76 18.80 13.70 -6.61
N GLU A 77 19.99 13.67 -7.22
CA GLU A 77 20.37 12.72 -8.28
C GLU A 77 20.16 11.24 -7.87
N ALA A 78 20.29 10.93 -6.57
CA ALA A 78 20.05 9.57 -6.08
C ALA A 78 18.61 9.08 -6.29
N TYR A 79 17.62 9.98 -6.34
CA TYR A 79 16.25 9.60 -6.69
C TYR A 79 16.12 9.32 -8.19
N ASP A 80 16.78 10.10 -9.05
CA ASP A 80 16.77 9.87 -10.50
C ASP A 80 17.37 8.51 -10.83
N ASP A 81 18.52 8.18 -10.23
CA ASP A 81 19.16 6.87 -10.38
C ASP A 81 18.26 5.73 -9.92
N TYR A 82 17.56 5.92 -8.80
CA TYR A 82 16.60 4.94 -8.30
C TYR A 82 15.43 4.71 -9.27
N PHE A 83 14.85 5.79 -9.81
CA PHE A 83 13.75 5.70 -10.76
C PHE A 83 14.17 5.05 -12.08
N ASN A 84 15.34 5.42 -12.60
CA ASN A 84 15.88 4.78 -13.80
C ASN A 84 16.03 3.27 -13.57
N ALA A 85 16.60 2.86 -12.43
CA ALA A 85 16.70 1.45 -12.07
C ALA A 85 15.32 0.75 -11.92
N TRP A 86 14.32 1.46 -11.37
CA TRP A 86 12.95 0.96 -11.23
C TRP A 86 12.31 0.65 -12.57
N PHE A 87 12.38 1.58 -13.52
CA PHE A 87 11.74 1.41 -14.82
C PHE A 87 12.51 0.47 -15.76
N ASP A 88 13.83 0.37 -15.60
CA ASP A 88 14.66 -0.52 -16.42
C ASP A 88 14.55 -2.01 -16.00
N ASP A 89 14.27 -2.31 -14.72
CA ASP A 89 14.20 -3.67 -14.19
C ASP A 89 12.90 -3.94 -13.42
N LEU A 90 11.76 -3.81 -14.14
CA LEU A 90 10.43 -4.10 -13.60
C LEU A 90 10.29 -5.53 -13.02
N ALA A 91 11.15 -6.47 -13.44
CA ALA A 91 11.15 -7.85 -12.94
C ALA A 91 11.70 -7.97 -11.51
N ASN A 92 12.44 -6.98 -11.01
CA ASN A 92 13.05 -6.99 -9.67
C ASN A 92 12.49 -5.88 -8.75
N VAL A 93 11.31 -5.34 -9.04
CA VAL A 93 10.63 -4.31 -8.25
C VAL A 93 10.55 -4.63 -6.75
N ASP A 94 10.28 -5.89 -6.39
CA ASP A 94 10.24 -6.36 -4.99
C ASP A 94 11.59 -6.18 -4.25
N LYS A 95 12.73 -6.15 -4.96
CA LYS A 95 14.04 -5.87 -4.36
C LYS A 95 14.36 -4.38 -4.33
N LEU A 96 13.89 -3.64 -5.34
CA LEU A 96 14.09 -2.20 -5.43
C LEU A 96 13.29 -1.46 -4.37
N ILE A 97 12.09 -1.91 -4.03
CA ILE A 97 11.26 -1.28 -3.00
C ILE A 97 11.92 -1.31 -1.60
N LEU A 98 12.65 -2.38 -1.27
CA LEU A 98 13.37 -2.50 0.00
C LEU A 98 14.64 -1.64 0.06
N GLN A 99 15.13 -1.20 -1.10
CA GLN A 99 16.27 -0.29 -1.25
C GLN A 99 15.82 1.13 -1.55
N ALA A 100 14.50 1.39 -1.54
CA ALA A 100 13.96 2.70 -1.80
C ALA A 100 14.53 3.71 -0.79
N PRO A 101 14.94 4.89 -1.24
CA PRO A 101 15.20 6.01 -0.35
C PRO A 101 14.01 6.25 0.60
N GLN A 102 14.26 6.76 1.80
CA GLN A 102 13.23 6.84 2.85
C GLN A 102 11.99 7.63 2.39
N GLU A 103 12.18 8.73 1.66
CA GLU A 103 11.09 9.55 1.17
C GLU A 103 10.24 8.82 0.10
N MET A 104 10.88 8.02 -0.75
CA MET A 104 10.21 7.13 -1.70
C MET A 104 9.40 6.08 -0.97
N PHE A 105 10.00 5.41 0.02
CA PHE A 105 9.31 4.42 0.84
C PHE A 105 8.09 5.02 1.55
N ASN A 106 8.24 6.23 2.08
CA ASN A 106 7.14 6.97 2.69
C ASN A 106 6.05 7.34 1.67
N TYR A 107 6.40 7.71 0.44
CA TYR A 107 5.42 7.94 -0.63
C TYR A 107 4.60 6.68 -0.89
N PHE A 108 5.25 5.53 -1.01
CA PHE A 108 4.57 4.26 -1.25
C PHE A 108 3.60 3.90 -0.12
N LEU A 109 4.02 4.08 1.14
CA LEU A 109 3.15 3.87 2.31
C LEU A 109 1.97 4.87 2.32
N ALA A 110 2.24 6.14 2.06
CA ALA A 110 1.24 7.22 2.04
C ALA A 110 0.18 7.03 0.96
N ASN A 111 0.56 6.40 -0.16
CA ASN A 111 -0.33 6.07 -1.26
C ASN A 111 -0.82 4.61 -1.22
N HIS A 112 -0.62 3.94 -0.09
CA HIS A 112 -1.09 2.58 0.21
C HIS A 112 -0.63 1.50 -0.77
N PHE A 113 0.58 1.61 -1.33
CA PHE A 113 1.15 0.56 -2.14
C PHE A 113 1.58 -0.65 -1.30
N ASP A 114 1.41 -1.86 -1.83
CA ASP A 114 1.72 -3.12 -1.16
C ASP A 114 3.24 -3.44 -1.15
N VAL A 115 4.02 -2.62 -0.43
CA VAL A 115 5.49 -2.72 -0.36
C VAL A 115 6.00 -3.97 0.35
N PHE A 116 5.14 -4.66 1.11
CA PHE A 116 5.50 -5.89 1.84
C PHE A 116 4.95 -7.16 1.19
N GLY A 117 4.13 -7.04 0.14
CA GLY A 117 3.48 -8.19 -0.48
C GLY A 117 2.43 -8.84 0.42
N LEU A 118 1.61 -8.04 1.11
CA LEU A 118 0.49 -8.49 1.92
C LEU A 118 -0.65 -9.04 1.06
N ILE A 119 -0.87 -8.51 -0.15
CA ILE A 119 -1.90 -8.99 -1.09
C ILE A 119 -1.57 -10.44 -1.51
N LYS A 120 -0.33 -10.71 -1.95
CA LYS A 120 0.08 -12.06 -2.37
C LYS A 120 0.05 -13.11 -1.24
N ASN A 121 0.00 -12.67 0.02
CA ASN A 121 -0.10 -13.53 1.20
C ASN A 121 -1.50 -13.57 1.81
N ASP A 122 -2.52 -13.04 1.10
CA ASP A 122 -3.92 -12.98 1.55
C ASP A 122 -4.13 -12.18 2.85
N LEU A 123 -3.19 -11.31 3.21
CA LEU A 123 -3.25 -10.43 4.39
C LEU A 123 -3.84 -9.05 4.07
N ALA A 124 -4.03 -8.74 2.78
CA ALA A 124 -4.65 -7.51 2.27
C ALA A 124 -5.43 -7.84 0.99
N ILE A 125 -6.30 -6.92 0.56
CA ILE A 125 -7.02 -6.98 -0.70
C ILE A 125 -6.52 -5.88 -1.64
N SER A 126 -6.41 -6.18 -2.93
CA SER A 126 -6.12 -5.19 -3.96
C SER A 126 -7.26 -4.19 -4.07
N ILE A 127 -6.93 -2.91 -4.31
CA ILE A 127 -7.92 -1.86 -4.60
C ILE A 127 -8.82 -2.20 -5.79
N HIS A 128 -8.33 -3.02 -6.74
CA HIS A 128 -9.09 -3.44 -7.93
C HIS A 128 -10.06 -4.59 -7.65
N ASP A 129 -9.86 -5.31 -6.54
CA ASP A 129 -10.65 -6.49 -6.16
C ASP A 129 -11.67 -6.15 -5.05
N VAL A 130 -11.75 -4.88 -4.66
CA VAL A 130 -12.68 -4.40 -3.65
C VAL A 130 -14.11 -4.60 -4.13
N VAL A 131 -14.82 -5.52 -3.48
CA VAL A 131 -16.26 -5.70 -3.66
C VAL A 131 -17.01 -4.46 -3.19
N GLN A 132 -17.70 -3.79 -4.11
CA GLN A 132 -18.66 -2.73 -3.78
C GLN A 132 -20.03 -3.35 -3.51
N ALA A 133 -20.69 -2.92 -2.44
CA ALA A 133 -22.11 -3.21 -2.29
C ALA A 133 -22.87 -2.51 -3.43
N GLU A 134 -23.73 -3.22 -4.15
CA GLU A 134 -24.65 -2.60 -5.11
C GLU A 134 -25.48 -1.55 -4.36
N ALA A 135 -25.43 -0.30 -4.84
CA ALA A 135 -26.13 0.84 -4.27
C ALA A 135 -27.62 0.84 -4.64
#